data_AF-A0A3N1INU2-F1
#
_entry.id   AF-A0A3N1INU2-F1
#
_cell.length_a   1.000
_cell.length_b   1.000
_cell.length_c   1.000
_cell.angle_alpha   90.00
_cell.angle_beta   90.00
_cell.angle_gamma   90.00
#
_symmetry.space_group_name_H-M   'P 1'
#
loop_
_entity.id
_entity.type
_entity.pdbx_description
1 polymer ?
#
loop_
_entity_poly.entity_id
_entity_poly.type
_entity_poly.pdbx_seq_one_letter_code
_entity_poly.pdbx_strand_id
1 'polypeptide(L)'
;MPIAVDIDVMLARRKMSVGELAERVGITPANLAVLKNGRARAVRFTTLAALCEVLRCQPGDLLRWEAEDTADTAGPTDTAGPADTESAAGAAGGEDAADTAGTEEAAGAMGG
;
A
#
# COMPACT_ATOMS: atom_id res chain seq x y z
N MET A 1 -6.90 -19.85 12.61
CA MET A 1 -5.90 -19.81 11.50
C MET A 1 -5.43 -18.38 11.42
N PRO A 2 -4.12 -18.13 11.39
CA PRO A 2 -3.62 -16.78 11.60
C PRO A 2 -3.70 -15.86 10.37
N ILE A 3 -4.20 -16.33 9.22
CA ILE A 3 -4.29 -15.52 7.99
C ILE A 3 -5.72 -15.54 7.46
N ALA A 4 -6.36 -14.37 7.44
CA ALA A 4 -7.65 -14.12 6.83
C ALA A 4 -7.50 -13.50 5.43
N VAL A 5 -8.49 -13.73 4.56
CA VAL A 5 -8.49 -13.22 3.18
C VAL A 5 -9.75 -12.39 2.90
N ASP A 6 -9.61 -11.07 2.76
CA ASP A 6 -10.72 -10.09 2.68
C ASP A 6 -11.28 -9.90 1.25
N ILE A 7 -11.52 -11.00 0.54
CA ILE A 7 -12.07 -10.94 -0.84
C ILE A 7 -13.46 -10.28 -0.84
N ASP A 8 -14.29 -10.57 0.16
CA ASP A 8 -15.67 -10.05 0.22
C ASP A 8 -15.72 -8.52 0.36
N VAL A 9 -14.75 -7.91 1.06
CA VAL A 9 -14.62 -6.45 1.15
C VAL A 9 -14.32 -5.86 -0.24
N MET A 10 -13.42 -6.50 -0.99
CA MET A 10 -13.05 -6.05 -2.32
C MET A 10 -14.17 -6.23 -3.35
N LEU A 11 -14.96 -7.30 -3.24
CA LEU A 11 -16.15 -7.52 -4.07
C LEU A 11 -17.21 -6.44 -3.83
N ALA A 12 -17.48 -6.10 -2.57
CA ALA A 12 -18.43 -5.06 -2.21
C ALA A 12 -18.01 -3.68 -2.75
N ARG A 13 -16.72 -3.32 -2.57
CA ARG A 13 -16.15 -2.06 -3.10
C ARG A 13 -16.27 -1.95 -4.61
N ARG A 14 -16.24 -3.08 -5.33
CA ARG A 14 -16.25 -3.13 -6.80
C ARG A 14 -17.61 -3.46 -7.40
N LYS A 15 -18.64 -3.72 -6.57
CA LYS A 15 -19.97 -4.19 -7.00
C LYS A 15 -19.89 -5.41 -7.93
N MET A 16 -18.96 -6.31 -7.65
CA MET A 16 -18.67 -7.51 -8.45
C MET A 16 -19.24 -8.75 -7.76
N SER A 17 -19.75 -9.70 -8.55
CA SER A 17 -20.22 -10.98 -8.00
C SER A 17 -19.07 -11.98 -7.81
N VAL A 18 -19.26 -12.95 -6.91
CA VAL A 18 -18.31 -14.05 -6.70
C VAL A 18 -18.13 -14.87 -7.99
N GLY A 19 -19.21 -15.13 -8.74
CA GLY A 19 -19.14 -15.88 -9.99
C GLY A 19 -18.30 -15.17 -11.05
N GLU A 20 -18.54 -13.87 -11.23
CA GLU A 20 -17.77 -13.04 -12.17
C GLU A 20 -16.28 -12.99 -11.80
N LEU A 21 -15.95 -12.86 -10.52
CA LEU A 21 -14.54 -12.89 -10.08
C LEU A 21 -13.89 -14.26 -10.36
N ALA A 22 -14.60 -15.35 -10.08
CA ALA A 22 -14.09 -16.70 -10.30
C ALA A 22 -13.76 -16.94 -11.78
N GLU A 23 -14.66 -16.52 -12.68
CA GLU A 23 -14.46 -16.59 -14.13
C GLU A 23 -13.24 -15.77 -14.58
N ARG A 24 -13.12 -14.52 -14.13
CA ARG A 24 -12.00 -13.63 -14.51
C ARG A 24 -10.64 -14.11 -14.00
N VAL A 25 -10.59 -14.70 -12.80
CA VAL A 25 -9.37 -15.22 -12.18
C VAL A 25 -9.00 -16.61 -12.74
N GLY A 26 -9.94 -17.29 -13.39
CA GLY A 26 -9.73 -18.63 -13.93
C GLY A 26 -9.72 -19.71 -12.85
N ILE A 27 -10.52 -19.56 -11.79
CA ILE A 27 -10.69 -20.56 -10.74
C ILE A 27 -12.16 -20.94 -10.56
N THR A 28 -12.43 -22.09 -9.95
CA THR A 28 -13.81 -22.50 -9.70
C THR A 28 -14.46 -21.63 -8.61
N PRO A 29 -15.79 -21.39 -8.67
CA PRO A 29 -16.51 -20.71 -7.60
C PRO A 29 -16.33 -21.39 -6.23
N ALA A 30 -16.16 -22.72 -6.22
CA ALA A 30 -15.86 -23.47 -5.00
C ALA A 30 -14.50 -23.10 -4.40
N ASN A 31 -13.44 -22.97 -5.22
CA ASN A 31 -12.11 -22.55 -4.75
C ASN A 31 -12.14 -21.12 -4.23
N LEU A 32 -12.83 -20.22 -4.93
CA LEU A 32 -13.02 -18.83 -4.48
C LEU A 32 -13.80 -18.76 -3.16
N ALA A 33 -14.82 -19.60 -2.99
CA ALA A 33 -15.57 -19.71 -1.73
C ALA A 33 -14.72 -20.28 -0.58
N VAL A 34 -13.74 -21.14 -0.85
CA VAL A 34 -12.80 -21.61 0.19
C VAL A 34 -11.87 -20.48 0.62
N LEU A 35 -11.37 -19.67 -0.32
CA LEU A 35 -10.53 -18.52 -0.05
C LEU A 35 -11.26 -17.43 0.76
N LYS A 36 -12.41 -16.96 0.29
CA LYS A 36 -13.12 -15.81 0.89
C LYS A 36 -13.68 -16.10 2.30
N ASN A 37 -13.95 -17.37 2.59
CA ASN A 37 -14.48 -17.80 3.89
C ASN A 37 -13.37 -18.23 4.87
N GLY A 38 -12.09 -17.95 4.57
CA GLY A 38 -10.97 -18.27 5.45
C GLY A 38 -10.72 -19.77 5.66
N ARG A 39 -11.20 -20.64 4.76
CA ARG A 39 -11.02 -22.10 4.85
C ARG A 39 -9.83 -22.61 4.04
N ALA A 40 -9.16 -21.73 3.30
CA ALA A 40 -8.01 -22.08 2.49
C ALA A 40 -6.75 -22.29 3.35
N ARG A 41 -6.05 -23.40 3.13
CA ARG A 41 -4.77 -23.67 3.80
C ARG A 41 -3.58 -22.98 3.14
N ALA A 42 -3.71 -22.67 1.85
CA ALA A 42 -2.68 -22.05 1.03
C ALA A 42 -3.33 -21.34 -0.16
N VAL A 43 -2.62 -20.35 -0.70
CA VAL A 43 -2.93 -19.69 -1.97
C VAL A 43 -1.66 -19.67 -2.82
N ARG A 44 -1.78 -19.97 -4.11
CA ARG A 44 -0.66 -19.82 -5.05
C ARG A 44 -0.46 -18.35 -5.36
N PHE A 45 0.79 -17.89 -5.47
CA PHE A 45 1.06 -16.50 -5.87
C PHE A 45 0.49 -16.15 -7.23
N THR A 46 0.40 -17.10 -8.17
CA THR A 46 -0.27 -16.88 -9.45
C THR A 46 -1.75 -16.55 -9.30
N THR A 47 -2.45 -17.25 -8.40
CA THR A 47 -3.85 -16.95 -8.06
C THR A 47 -3.98 -15.62 -7.34
N LEU A 48 -3.05 -15.32 -6.41
CA LEU A 48 -3.04 -14.04 -5.70
C LEU A 48 -2.80 -12.86 -6.64
N ALA A 49 -1.88 -12.99 -7.60
CA ALA A 49 -1.61 -11.98 -8.62
C ALA A 49 -2.83 -11.74 -9.50
N ALA A 50 -3.47 -12.81 -10.01
CA ALA A 50 -4.69 -12.69 -10.82
C ALA A 50 -5.84 -12.03 -10.03
N LEU A 51 -5.98 -12.33 -8.73
CA LEU A 51 -6.92 -11.63 -7.86
C LEU A 51 -6.60 -10.13 -7.78
N CYS A 52 -5.33 -9.77 -7.57
CA CYS A 52 -4.88 -8.38 -7.47
C CYS A 52 -5.09 -7.61 -8.77
N GLU A 53 -4.89 -8.23 -9.93
CA GLU A 53 -5.14 -7.63 -11.24
C GLU A 53 -6.63 -7.33 -11.46
N VAL A 54 -7.49 -8.34 -11.28
CA VAL A 54 -8.94 -8.20 -11.48
C VAL A 54 -9.55 -7.24 -10.45
N LEU A 55 -9.13 -7.37 -9.20
CA LEU A 55 -9.56 -6.53 -8.08
C LEU A 55 -8.71 -5.27 -7.92
N ARG A 56 -7.87 -4.89 -8.90
CA ARG A 56 -7.00 -3.70 -8.91
C ARG A 56 -6.55 -3.26 -7.51
N CYS A 57 -5.91 -4.16 -6.77
CA CYS A 57 -5.51 -3.98 -5.37
C CYS A 57 -4.12 -4.56 -5.13
N GLN A 58 -3.56 -4.29 -3.97
CA GLN A 58 -2.31 -4.90 -3.53
C GLN A 58 -2.59 -6.18 -2.72
N PRO A 59 -1.62 -7.10 -2.62
CA PRO A 59 -1.75 -8.28 -1.76
C PRO A 59 -2.06 -7.95 -0.30
N GLY A 60 -1.53 -6.83 0.22
CA GLY A 60 -1.81 -6.34 1.56
C GLY A 60 -3.26 -5.88 1.79
N ASP A 61 -4.02 -5.60 0.71
CA ASP A 61 -5.45 -5.30 0.81
C ASP A 61 -6.29 -6.58 0.95
N LEU A 62 -5.72 -7.75 0.63
CA LEU A 62 -6.41 -9.04 0.66
C LEU A 62 -6.00 -9.89 1.86
N LEU A 63 -4.74 -9.84 2.29
CA LEU A 63 -4.21 -10.71 3.32
C LEU A 63 -4.07 -9.97 4.66
N ARG A 64 -4.79 -10.44 5.68
CA ARG A 64 -4.66 -9.94 7.06
C ARG A 64 -4.13 -11.05 7.95
N TRP A 65 -3.15 -10.70 8.79
CA TRP A 65 -2.77 -11.55 9.91
C TRP A 65 -3.72 -11.33 11.09
N GLU A 66 -4.34 -12.40 11.56
CA GLU A 66 -5.15 -12.45 12.77
C GLU A 66 -4.33 -13.22 13.81
N ALA A 67 -3.67 -12.50 14.71
CA ALA A 67 -3.07 -13.13 15.87
C ALA A 67 -4.17 -13.93 16.58
N GLU A 68 -3.96 -15.22 16.83
CA GLU A 68 -4.78 -15.91 17.81
C GLU A 68 -4.54 -15.15 19.12
N ASP A 69 -5.60 -14.75 19.83
CA ASP A 69 -5.50 -14.10 21.14
C ASP A 69 -4.72 -15.02 22.10
N THR A 70 -3.39 -14.92 22.07
CA THR A 70 -2.60 -15.13 23.27
C THR A 70 -2.71 -13.82 24.01
N ALA A 71 -3.85 -13.61 24.65
CA ALA A 71 -3.96 -12.69 25.77
C ALA A 71 -3.16 -13.29 26.95
N ASP A 72 -1.85 -13.34 26.78
CA ASP A 72 -0.90 -13.14 27.85
C ASP A 72 0.22 -12.22 27.32
N THR A 73 0.20 -11.00 27.83
CA THR A 73 1.27 -10.01 27.86
C THR A 73 1.78 -9.44 26.53
N ALA A 74 1.10 -8.39 26.06
CA ALA A 74 1.81 -7.21 25.55
C ALA A 74 1.38 -6.01 26.42
N GLY A 75 2.26 -5.62 27.36
CA GLY A 75 2.08 -4.43 28.18
C GLY A 75 2.00 -3.15 27.34
N PRO A 76 1.72 -1.99 27.95
CA PRO A 76 1.64 -0.73 27.23
C PRO A 76 3.01 -0.44 26.60
N THR A 77 3.10 -0.51 25.28
CA THR A 77 4.22 0.06 24.55
C THR A 77 4.15 1.57 24.73
N ASP A 78 4.92 2.06 25.69
CA ASP A 78 5.34 3.44 25.78
C ASP A 78 6.01 3.80 24.45
N THR A 79 5.21 4.34 23.53
CA THR A 79 5.73 4.91 22.30
C THR A 79 6.20 6.31 22.65
N ALA A 80 7.31 6.37 23.38
CA ALA A 80 8.17 7.54 23.42
C ALA A 80 8.83 7.66 22.04
N GLY A 81 8.11 8.27 21.10
CA GLY A 81 8.76 8.86 19.94
C GLY A 81 9.62 10.03 20.42
N PRO A 82 10.88 10.18 19.96
CA PRO A 82 11.60 11.41 20.21
C PRO A 82 10.85 12.53 19.48
N ALA A 83 10.15 13.35 20.25
CA ALA A 83 9.71 14.66 19.80
C ALA A 83 10.97 15.53 19.72
N ASP A 84 11.69 15.43 18.59
CA ASP A 84 12.63 16.44 18.16
C ASP A 84 11.85 17.75 18.02
N THR A 85 11.89 18.52 19.10
CA THR A 85 11.28 19.83 19.20
C THR A 85 12.25 20.78 18.51
N GLU A 86 12.12 20.93 17.20
CA GLU A 86 12.79 22.00 16.47
C GLU A 86 12.29 23.34 17.02
N SER A 87 13.14 23.93 17.86
CA SER A 87 12.99 25.24 18.44
C SER A 87 13.18 26.30 17.35
N ALA A 88 12.07 26.91 16.96
CA ALA A 88 12.09 28.19 16.27
C ALA A 88 12.47 29.30 17.28
N ALA A 89 13.52 30.07 16.99
CA ALA A 89 13.45 31.53 16.81
C ALA A 89 14.82 32.21 16.89
N GLY A 90 15.18 32.90 15.80
CA GLY A 90 15.54 34.32 15.87
C GLY A 90 17.02 34.68 15.69
N ALA A 91 17.35 35.26 14.54
CA ALA A 91 17.95 36.60 14.47
C ALA A 91 17.90 37.12 13.02
N ALA A 92 17.35 38.33 12.87
CA ALA A 92 17.38 39.14 11.66
C ALA A 92 18.63 40.03 11.63
N GLY A 93 19.00 40.45 10.42
CA GLY A 93 20.05 41.43 10.09
C GLY A 93 20.90 40.86 8.93
N GLY A 94 20.96 41.41 7.73
CA GLY A 94 20.85 42.81 7.29
C GLY A 94 22.17 43.16 6.58
N GLU A 95 22.09 43.77 5.39
CA GLU A 95 23.17 44.30 4.53
C GLU A 95 23.92 43.27 3.66
N ASP A 96 24.36 43.54 2.44
CA ASP A 96 24.05 44.44 1.31
C ASP A 96 25.02 43.98 0.18
N ALA A 97 24.99 44.64 -0.98
CA ALA A 97 25.88 44.48 -2.15
C ALA A 97 25.50 43.32 -3.10
N ALA A 98 24.68 43.56 -4.12
CA ALA A 98 24.98 44.32 -5.34
C ALA A 98 26.05 43.66 -6.24
N ASP A 99 25.59 43.42 -7.48
CA ASP A 99 26.36 43.50 -8.72
C ASP A 99 27.43 42.43 -8.98
N THR A 100 27.17 41.55 -9.95
CA THR A 100 27.96 41.53 -11.20
C THR A 100 27.42 40.51 -12.20
N ALA A 101 27.24 40.99 -13.44
CA ALA A 101 27.43 40.34 -14.75
C ALA A 101 27.07 38.84 -14.90
N GLY A 102 26.17 38.43 -15.80
CA GLY A 102 26.16 38.81 -17.21
C GLY A 102 27.19 37.99 -18.00
N THR A 103 26.75 36.88 -18.61
CA THR A 103 27.26 36.42 -19.92
C THR A 103 26.25 35.49 -20.57
N GLU A 104 25.91 35.87 -21.80
CA GLU A 104 25.12 35.20 -22.82
C GLU A 104 25.85 33.99 -23.42
N GLU A 105 25.09 33.07 -24.03
CA GLU A 105 25.30 32.36 -25.32
C GLU A 105 24.55 31.01 -25.24
N ALA A 106 23.41 30.81 -25.90
CA ALA A 106 23.14 30.74 -27.35
C ALA A 106 23.68 29.46 -28.04
N ALA A 107 22.83 28.95 -28.95
CA ALA A 107 23.02 27.83 -29.88
C ALA A 107 22.95 26.42 -29.24
N GLY A 108 22.08 25.50 -29.65
CA GLY A 108 21.44 25.31 -30.95
C GLY A 108 21.94 23.98 -31.54
N ALA A 109 21.07 22.96 -31.61
CA ALA A 109 21.30 21.78 -32.44
C ALA A 109 19.97 21.07 -32.73
N MET A 110 19.33 21.49 -33.83
CA MET A 110 18.50 20.63 -34.68
C MET A 110 19.41 19.95 -35.71
N GLY A 111 19.04 18.75 -36.16
CA GLY A 111 19.52 18.12 -37.39
C GLY A 111 20.15 16.75 -37.15
N GLY A 112 19.67 15.65 -37.76
CA GLY A 112 18.66 15.49 -38.79
C GLY A 112 18.32 14.02 -39.01
#